data_AF-A0A291RCJ7-F1
#
_entry.id   AF-A0A291RCJ7-F1
#
_cell.length_a   1.000
_cell.length_b   1.000
_cell.length_c   1.000
_cell.angle_alpha   90.00
_cell.angle_beta   90.00
_cell.angle_gamma   90.00
#
_symmetry.space_group_name_H-M   'P 1'
#
loop_
_entity.id
_entity.type
_entity.pdbx_description
1 polymer ?
#
loop_
_entity_poly.entity_id
_entity_poly.type
_entity_poly.pdbx_seq_one_letter_code
_entity_poly.pdbx_strand_id
1 'polypeptide(L)'
;MNRESGDDHIDRVEDDTAPEGYRDDDIQWLLHQARRGNRLDLADRMAVAGWVMAGRKMLGLTQRRLGELSGVPLRTIKHMEAGGVPQTSTMLALVDGIAAAQEEMQPSPPQDREPSDAMQVFIETVGPMFQELSPQAQGQALRKFVLFLNEEILKDKEGE
;
A
#
# COMPACT_ATOMS: atom_id res chain seq x y z
N MET A 1 22.94 22.71 -43.72
CA MET A 1 22.66 22.74 -42.27
C MET A 1 21.51 21.79 -42.02
N ASN A 2 21.80 20.50 -41.79
CA ASN A 2 20.80 19.48 -41.47
C ASN A 2 20.58 19.47 -39.96
N ARG A 3 19.33 19.61 -39.53
CA ARG A 3 18.88 19.27 -38.17
C ARG A 3 18.22 17.91 -38.27
N GLU A 4 18.94 16.86 -37.91
CA GLU A 4 18.33 15.60 -37.50
C GLU A 4 17.70 15.85 -36.13
N SER A 5 16.37 15.91 -36.09
CA SER A 5 15.61 15.80 -34.87
C SER A 5 15.83 14.40 -34.32
N GLY A 6 16.49 14.33 -33.16
CA GLY A 6 16.57 13.12 -32.34
C GLY A 6 15.16 12.71 -31.97
N ASP A 7 14.72 11.63 -32.60
CA ASP A 7 13.54 10.86 -32.24
C ASP A 7 13.87 10.19 -30.91
N ASP A 8 13.60 10.89 -29.81
CA ASP A 8 13.63 10.33 -28.45
C ASP A 8 12.47 9.33 -28.36
N HIS A 9 12.71 8.13 -28.89
CA HIS A 9 12.00 6.94 -28.50
C HIS A 9 12.20 6.78 -26.99
N ILE A 10 11.24 7.32 -26.22
CA ILE A 10 11.02 6.87 -24.86
C ILE A 10 10.62 5.41 -25.01
N ASP A 11 11.60 4.52 -24.82
CA ASP A 11 11.38 3.11 -24.63
C ASP A 11 10.30 2.99 -23.57
N ARG A 12 9.12 2.53 -24.03
CA ARG A 12 7.99 2.16 -23.20
C ARG A 12 8.55 1.14 -22.24
N VAL A 13 8.75 1.56 -20.98
CA VAL A 13 9.16 0.65 -19.91
C VAL A 13 8.09 -0.42 -19.86
N GLU A 14 8.42 -1.60 -20.38
CA GLU A 14 7.56 -2.77 -20.28
C GLU A 14 7.24 -2.95 -18.80
N ASP A 15 5.95 -3.14 -18.56
CA ASP A 15 5.32 -3.26 -17.25
C ASP A 15 5.74 -4.58 -16.60
N ASP A 16 7.01 -4.66 -16.21
CA ASP A 16 7.64 -5.79 -15.50
C ASP A 16 7.22 -5.86 -14.02
N THR A 17 6.00 -5.40 -13.69
CA THR A 17 5.64 -5.16 -12.28
C THR A 17 5.15 -6.39 -11.52
N ALA A 18 4.92 -7.52 -12.20
CA ALA A 18 4.81 -8.84 -11.59
C ALA A 18 5.11 -9.92 -12.65
N PRO A 19 5.64 -11.10 -12.28
CA PRO A 19 5.68 -12.22 -13.22
C PRO A 19 4.27 -12.48 -13.76
N GLU A 20 4.19 -12.72 -15.07
CA GLU A 20 2.95 -12.94 -15.83
C GLU A 20 2.00 -13.88 -15.07
N GLY A 21 0.89 -13.35 -14.55
CA GLY A 21 -0.15 -14.12 -13.84
C GLY A 21 -0.47 -13.70 -12.40
N TYR A 22 0.30 -12.81 -11.76
CA TYR A 22 -0.02 -12.28 -10.41
C TYR A 22 -0.63 -10.88 -10.50
N ARG A 23 -1.81 -10.68 -9.91
CA ARG A 23 -2.42 -9.36 -9.72
C ARG A 23 -2.04 -8.78 -8.36
N ASP A 24 -2.21 -7.48 -8.16
CA ASP A 24 -1.95 -6.81 -6.88
C ASP A 24 -2.69 -7.48 -5.70
N ASP A 25 -3.94 -7.89 -5.90
CA ASP A 25 -4.73 -8.60 -4.87
C ASP A 25 -4.08 -9.93 -4.46
N ASP A 26 -3.46 -10.63 -5.41
CA ASP A 26 -2.79 -11.91 -5.17
C ASP A 26 -1.52 -11.68 -4.33
N ILE A 27 -0.77 -10.59 -4.60
CA ILE A 27 0.37 -10.16 -3.78
C ILE A 27 -0.08 -9.82 -2.34
N GLN A 28 -1.16 -9.05 -2.17
CA GLN A 28 -1.67 -8.71 -0.84
C GLN A 28 -2.09 -9.95 -0.05
N TRP A 29 -2.71 -10.94 -0.70
CA TRP A 29 -3.04 -12.21 -0.07
C TRP A 29 -1.79 -12.98 0.36
N LEU A 30 -0.75 -13.07 -0.49
CA LEU A 30 0.52 -13.71 -0.15
C LEU A 30 1.20 -13.05 1.06
N LEU A 31 1.22 -11.72 1.10
CA LEU A 31 1.77 -10.96 2.23
C LEU A 31 0.99 -11.23 3.52
N HIS A 32 -0.35 -11.30 3.44
CA HIS A 32 -1.19 -11.68 4.57
C HIS A 32 -0.84 -13.08 5.09
N GLN A 33 -0.70 -14.08 4.21
CA GLN A 33 -0.30 -15.44 4.59
C GLN A 33 1.09 -15.46 5.24
N ALA A 34 2.06 -14.78 4.64
CA ALA A 34 3.43 -14.71 5.14
C ALA A 34 3.50 -14.09 6.54
N ARG A 35 2.74 -13.02 6.80
CA ARG A 35 2.65 -12.37 8.12
C ARG A 35 2.01 -13.26 9.19
N ARG A 36 1.15 -14.21 8.80
CA ARG A 36 0.59 -15.23 9.71
C ARG A 36 1.52 -16.41 9.99
N GLY A 37 2.75 -16.37 9.46
CA GLY A 37 3.75 -17.42 9.65
C GLY A 37 3.73 -18.51 8.59
N ASN A 38 2.89 -18.40 7.56
CA ASN A 38 2.89 -19.35 6.45
C ASN A 38 4.11 -19.09 5.56
N ARG A 39 4.81 -20.16 5.21
CA ARG A 39 6.01 -20.06 4.38
C ARG A 39 5.61 -19.96 2.91
N LEU A 40 6.05 -18.89 2.26
CA LEU A 40 5.90 -18.72 0.82
C LEU A 40 6.82 -19.68 0.07
N ASP A 41 6.28 -20.31 -0.98
CA ASP A 41 7.06 -21.15 -1.87
C ASP A 41 7.98 -20.33 -2.77
N LEU A 42 8.74 -20.97 -3.67
CA LEU A 42 9.67 -20.25 -4.52
C LEU A 42 8.97 -19.30 -5.49
N ALA A 43 7.85 -19.72 -6.10
CA ALA A 43 7.14 -18.94 -7.10
C ALA A 43 6.51 -17.69 -6.46
N ASP A 44 5.86 -17.85 -5.31
CA ASP A 44 5.29 -16.75 -4.55
C ASP A 44 6.35 -15.75 -4.09
N ARG A 45 7.53 -16.24 -3.68
CA ARG A 45 8.65 -15.35 -3.34
C ARG A 45 9.21 -14.62 -4.55
N MET A 46 9.22 -15.24 -5.74
CA MET A 46 9.62 -14.56 -6.96
C MET A 46 8.63 -13.46 -7.33
N ALA A 47 7.32 -13.71 -7.19
CA ALA A 47 6.29 -12.72 -7.45
C ALA A 47 6.42 -11.50 -6.54
N VAL A 48 6.54 -11.72 -5.23
CA VAL A 48 6.70 -10.62 -4.28
C VAL A 48 8.04 -9.89 -4.46
N ALA A 49 9.13 -10.59 -4.81
CA ALA A 49 10.41 -9.94 -5.12
C ALA A 49 10.30 -9.04 -6.37
N GLY A 50 9.58 -9.49 -7.41
CA GLY A 50 9.23 -8.68 -8.58
C GLY A 50 8.47 -7.41 -8.19
N TRP A 51 7.43 -7.57 -7.38
CA TRP A 51 6.63 -6.46 -6.86
C TRP A 51 7.47 -5.44 -6.07
N VAL A 52 8.40 -5.89 -5.21
CA VAL A 52 9.32 -5.02 -4.49
C VAL A 52 10.23 -4.23 -5.44
N MET A 53 10.79 -4.89 -6.46
CA MET A 53 11.65 -4.23 -7.45
C MET A 53 10.89 -3.16 -8.24
N ALA A 54 9.65 -3.48 -8.64
CA ALA A 54 8.73 -2.57 -9.30
C ALA A 54 8.39 -1.37 -8.43
N GLY A 55 7.95 -1.61 -7.18
CA GLY A 55 7.66 -0.56 -6.21
C GLY A 55 8.87 0.35 -5.97
N ARG A 56 10.07 -0.22 -5.85
CA ARG A 56 11.30 0.56 -5.70
C ARG A 56 11.54 1.50 -6.89
N LYS A 57 11.43 0.98 -8.12
CA LYS A 57 11.62 1.76 -9.35
C LYS A 57 10.57 2.87 -9.47
N MET A 58 9.30 2.54 -9.21
CA MET A 58 8.17 3.47 -9.27
C MET A 58 8.33 4.63 -8.27
N LEU A 59 8.82 4.33 -7.07
CA LEU A 59 9.09 5.32 -6.03
C LEU A 59 10.46 6.02 -6.21
N GLY A 60 11.20 5.76 -7.29
CA GLY A 60 12.51 6.36 -7.52
C GLY A 60 13.55 6.04 -6.43
N LEU A 61 13.37 4.98 -5.66
CA LEU A 61 14.21 4.65 -4.52
C LEU A 61 15.55 4.07 -4.98
N THR A 62 16.64 4.58 -4.43
CA THR A 62 17.94 3.92 -4.58
C THR A 62 17.96 2.60 -3.79
N GLN A 63 18.76 1.62 -4.22
CA GLN A 63 18.97 0.37 -3.47
C GLN A 63 19.44 0.64 -2.03
N ARG A 64 20.26 1.69 -1.84
CA ARG A 64 20.74 2.09 -0.51
C ARG A 64 19.58 2.57 0.36
N ARG A 65 18.72 3.43 -0.17
CA ARG A 65 17.55 3.95 0.56
C ARG A 65 16.58 2.83 0.94
N LEU A 66 16.31 1.88 0.03
CA LEU A 66 15.52 0.71 0.35
C LEU A 66 16.16 -0.12 1.48
N GLY A 67 17.49 -0.28 1.46
CA GLY A 67 18.21 -0.97 2.53
C GLY A 67 18.12 -0.27 3.89
N GLU A 68 18.13 1.06 3.91
CA GLU A 68 17.93 1.85 5.14
C GLU A 68 16.51 1.67 5.70
N LEU A 69 15.49 1.76 4.84
CA LEU A 69 14.08 1.65 5.25
C LEU A 69 13.69 0.24 5.68
N SER A 70 14.21 -0.78 4.99
CA SER A 70 13.89 -2.19 5.27
C SER A 70 14.82 -2.84 6.30
N GLY A 71 15.95 -2.21 6.63
CA GLY A 71 17.04 -2.85 7.41
C GLY A 71 17.74 -4.00 6.67
N VAL A 72 17.46 -4.22 5.39
CA VAL A 72 18.05 -5.31 4.61
C VAL A 72 19.40 -4.86 4.02
N PRO A 73 20.47 -5.67 4.16
CA PRO A 73 21.78 -5.31 3.64
C PRO A 73 21.77 -5.04 2.13
N LEU A 74 22.50 -4.01 1.69
CA LEU A 74 22.62 -3.64 0.28
C LEU A 74 23.05 -4.82 -0.62
N ARG A 75 23.91 -5.71 -0.11
CA ARG A 75 24.34 -6.92 -0.83
C ARG A 75 23.16 -7.83 -1.17
N THR A 76 22.20 -7.97 -0.26
CA THR A 76 21.01 -8.80 -0.44
C THR A 76 20.08 -8.18 -1.49
N ILE A 77 19.90 -6.86 -1.45
CA ILE A 77 19.10 -6.13 -2.46
C ILE A 77 19.74 -6.28 -3.85
N LYS A 78 21.06 -6.10 -3.96
CA LYS A 78 21.80 -6.33 -5.22
C LYS A 78 21.65 -7.75 -5.73
N HIS A 79 21.73 -8.74 -4.85
CA HIS A 79 21.55 -10.13 -5.24
C HIS A 79 20.13 -10.39 -5.73
N MET A 80 19.12 -9.81 -5.07
CA MET A 80 17.72 -9.90 -5.47
C MET A 80 17.50 -9.32 -6.87
N GLU A 81 18.02 -8.12 -7.12
CA GLU A 81 17.89 -7.47 -8.43
C GLU A 81 18.68 -8.16 -9.55
N ALA A 82 19.64 -9.02 -9.19
CA ALA A 82 20.33 -9.91 -10.12
C ALA A 82 19.59 -11.26 -10.32
N GLY A 83 18.36 -11.40 -9.82
CA GLY A 83 17.53 -12.60 -9.95
C GLY A 83 17.59 -13.57 -8.76
N GLY A 84 18.29 -13.20 -7.68
CA GLY A 84 18.23 -13.94 -6.42
C GLY A 84 16.87 -13.83 -5.75
N VAL A 85 16.42 -14.88 -5.07
CA VAL A 85 15.13 -14.86 -4.36
C VAL A 85 15.37 -14.88 -2.85
N PRO A 86 15.08 -13.79 -2.12
CA PRO A 86 15.27 -13.74 -0.68
C PRO A 86 14.38 -14.73 0.08
N GLN A 87 14.69 -14.94 1.36
CA GLN A 87 13.79 -15.66 2.26
C GLN A 87 12.55 -14.83 2.59
N THR A 88 11.46 -15.49 3.01
CA THR A 88 10.18 -14.84 3.34
C THR A 88 10.33 -13.69 4.34
N SER A 89 11.16 -13.84 5.38
CA SER A 89 11.40 -12.79 6.37
C SER A 89 12.09 -11.56 5.77
N THR A 90 13.15 -11.76 4.98
CA THR A 90 13.82 -10.68 4.25
C THR A 90 12.88 -9.97 3.29
N MET A 91 12.01 -10.73 2.63
CA MET A 91 11.07 -10.19 1.66
C MET A 91 9.98 -9.34 2.33
N LEU A 92 9.45 -9.78 3.47
CA LEU A 92 8.54 -8.97 4.28
C LEU A 92 9.21 -7.66 4.72
N ALA A 93 10.46 -7.71 5.16
CA ALA A 93 11.19 -6.50 5.53
C ALA A 93 11.36 -5.52 4.34
N LEU A 94 11.60 -6.05 3.13
CA LEU A 94 11.67 -5.23 1.92
C LEU A 94 10.33 -4.60 1.55
N VAL A 95 9.23 -5.34 1.70
CA VAL A 95 7.87 -4.84 1.50
C VAL A 95 7.54 -3.74 2.50
N ASP A 96 7.88 -3.92 3.78
CA ASP A 96 7.71 -2.90 4.81
C ASP A 96 8.54 -1.63 4.48
N GLY A 97 9.74 -1.80 3.91
CA GLY A 97 10.53 -0.68 3.40
C GLY A 97 9.90 0.07 2.22
N ILE A 98 9.18 -0.62 1.33
CA ILE A 98 8.39 0.01 0.27
C ILE A 98 7.20 0.79 0.86
N ALA A 99 6.48 0.19 1.81
CA ALA A 99 5.35 0.85 2.47
C ALA A 99 5.81 2.13 3.21
N ALA A 100 6.93 2.07 3.94
CA ALA A 100 7.49 3.24 4.62
C ALA A 100 7.85 4.36 3.63
N ALA A 101 8.42 4.03 2.47
CA ALA A 101 8.68 5.01 1.43
C ALA A 101 7.40 5.63 0.85
N GLN A 102 6.33 4.84 0.70
CA GLN A 102 5.03 5.35 0.26
C GLN A 102 4.43 6.31 1.28
N GLU A 103 4.53 5.99 2.57
CA GLU A 103 4.10 6.87 3.66
C GLU A 103 4.88 8.20 3.67
N GLU A 104 6.19 8.18 3.40
CA GLU A 104 7.02 9.39 3.28
C GLU A 104 6.59 10.27 2.09
N MET A 105 6.04 9.68 1.02
CA MET A 105 5.57 10.40 -0.18
C MET A 105 4.13 10.88 -0.07
N GLN A 106 3.33 10.29 0.82
CA GLN A 106 2.00 10.79 1.09
C GLN A 106 2.15 12.08 1.90
N PRO A 107 1.62 13.23 1.43
CA PRO A 107 1.44 14.36 2.32
C PRO A 107 0.62 13.84 3.49
N SER A 108 1.15 13.95 4.71
CA SER A 108 0.39 13.60 5.90
C SER A 108 -1.00 14.24 5.75
N PRO A 109 -2.11 13.50 5.92
CA PRO A 109 -3.40 14.16 6.02
C PRO A 109 -3.20 15.28 7.05
N PRO A 110 -3.59 16.54 6.76
CA PRO A 110 -3.27 17.65 7.62
C PRO A 110 -3.61 17.24 9.05
N GLN A 111 -2.61 17.12 9.91
CA GLN A 111 -2.84 16.66 11.29
C GLN A 111 -3.71 17.67 12.06
N ASP A 112 -3.90 18.86 11.47
CA ASP A 112 -4.78 19.94 11.89
C ASP A 112 -5.94 20.17 10.91
N ARG A 113 -6.47 19.12 10.25
CA ARG A 113 -7.84 19.22 9.75
C ARG A 113 -8.75 19.20 10.97
N GLU A 114 -8.92 20.38 11.56
CA GLU A 114 -10.10 20.68 12.37
C GLU A 114 -11.29 20.06 11.64
N PRO A 115 -12.04 19.15 12.29
CA PRO A 115 -13.29 18.68 11.74
C PRO A 115 -14.07 19.87 11.20
N SER A 116 -14.70 19.73 10.03
CA SER A 116 -15.62 20.77 9.59
C SER A 116 -16.60 21.07 10.72
N ASP A 117 -17.10 22.31 10.84
CA ASP A 117 -18.03 22.68 11.92
C ASP A 117 -19.17 21.66 12.08
N ALA A 118 -19.66 21.09 10.97
CA ALA A 118 -20.66 20.03 10.96
C ALA A 118 -20.17 18.71 11.61
N MET A 119 -18.93 18.29 11.31
CA MET A 119 -18.31 17.11 11.92
C MET A 119 -17.97 17.37 13.40
N GLN A 120 -17.56 18.58 13.76
CA GLN A 120 -17.31 18.98 15.14
C GLN A 120 -18.59 18.86 15.98
N VAL A 121 -19.69 19.46 15.51
CA VAL A 121 -21.01 19.38 16.17
C VAL A 121 -21.48 17.93 16.26
N PHE A 122 -21.25 17.12 15.22
CA PHE A 122 -21.57 15.70 15.26
C PHE A 122 -20.77 14.95 16.34
N ILE A 123 -19.45 15.16 16.42
CA ILE A 123 -18.59 14.54 17.44
C ILE A 123 -19.01 14.97 18.84
N GLU A 124 -19.30 16.25 19.06
CA GLU A 124 -19.74 16.79 20.36
C GLU A 124 -21.09 16.24 20.78
N THR A 125 -22.00 16.00 19.83
CA THR A 125 -23.34 15.50 20.11
C THR A 125 -23.35 13.98 20.31
N VAL A 126 -22.74 13.25 19.38
CA VAL A 126 -22.83 11.79 19.31
C VAL A 126 -21.72 11.10 20.11
N GLY A 127 -20.55 11.72 20.22
CA GLY A 127 -19.39 11.17 20.93
C GLY A 127 -19.71 10.77 22.38
N PRO A 128 -20.31 11.64 23.20
CA PRO A 128 -20.68 11.29 24.58
C PRO A 128 -21.66 10.12 24.65
N MET A 129 -22.69 10.11 23.80
CA MET A 129 -23.66 9.01 23.75
C MET A 129 -23.01 7.68 23.35
N PHE A 130 -21.99 7.72 22.49
CA PHE A 130 -21.26 6.54 22.07
C PHE A 130 -20.33 6.00 23.16
N GLN A 131 -19.73 6.88 23.97
CA GLN A 131 -18.85 6.50 25.07
C GLN A 131 -19.60 5.84 26.24
N GLU A 132 -20.88 6.15 26.42
CA GLU A 132 -21.74 5.50 27.42
C GLU A 132 -22.09 4.04 27.07
N LEU A 133 -21.89 3.63 25.81
CA LEU A 133 -22.16 2.27 25.37
C LEU A 133 -21.07 1.28 25.80
N SER A 134 -21.47 0.05 26.10
CA SER A 134 -20.51 -1.05 26.25
C SER A 134 -19.72 -1.30 24.95
N PRO A 135 -18.49 -1.85 25.00
CA PRO A 135 -17.68 -2.10 23.80
C PRO A 135 -18.40 -2.93 22.73
N GLN A 136 -19.22 -3.90 23.15
CA GLN A 136 -20.02 -4.71 22.23
C GLN A 136 -21.13 -3.88 21.56
N ALA A 137 -21.79 -3.00 22.32
CA ALA A 137 -22.82 -2.10 21.80
C ALA A 137 -22.22 -1.02 20.88
N GLN A 138 -21.01 -0.53 21.18
CA GLN A 138 -20.24 0.36 20.31
C GLN A 138 -19.96 -0.28 18.95
N GLY A 139 -19.48 -1.53 18.94
CA GLY A 139 -19.24 -2.27 17.70
C GLY A 139 -20.52 -2.47 16.87
N GLN A 140 -21.66 -2.74 17.53
CA GLN A 140 -22.95 -2.85 16.84
C GLN A 140 -23.44 -1.51 16.30
N ALA A 141 -23.26 -0.43 17.06
CA ALA A 141 -23.64 0.92 16.65
C ALA A 141 -22.83 1.38 15.43
N LEU A 142 -21.51 1.17 15.42
CA LEU A 142 -20.66 1.48 14.26
C LEU A 142 -21.09 0.70 13.02
N ARG A 143 -21.37 -0.61 13.16
CA ARG A 143 -21.84 -1.42 12.05
C ARG A 143 -23.14 -0.88 11.45
N LYS A 144 -24.11 -0.50 12.30
CA LYS A 144 -25.38 0.11 11.85
C LYS A 144 -25.15 1.45 11.16
N PHE A 145 -24.25 2.27 11.69
CA PHE A 145 -23.91 3.57 11.13
C PHE A 145 -23.30 3.43 9.73
N VAL A 146 -22.36 2.51 9.55
CA VAL A 146 -21.74 2.23 8.25
C VAL A 146 -22.77 1.73 7.23
N LEU A 147 -23.69 0.84 7.64
CA LEU A 147 -24.75 0.35 6.76
C LEU A 147 -25.69 1.49 6.35
N PHE A 148 -26.11 2.33 7.30
CA PHE A 148 -26.95 3.49 7.02
C PHE A 148 -26.29 4.48 6.05
N LEU A 149 -25.02 4.82 6.27
CA LEU A 149 -24.29 5.70 5.35
C LEU A 149 -24.17 5.10 3.95
N ASN A 150 -23.93 3.79 3.87
CA ASN A 150 -23.87 3.12 2.57
C ASN A 150 -25.20 3.19 1.82
N GLU A 151 -26.33 3.03 2.53
CA GLU A 151 -27.67 3.20 1.94
C GLU A 151 -27.92 4.62 1.46
N GLU A 152 -27.55 5.64 2.24
CA GLU A 152 -27.73 7.04 1.84
C GLU A 152 -26.84 7.44 0.66
N ILE A 153 -25.58 6.98 0.63
CA ILE A 153 -24.67 7.22 -0.51
C ILE A 153 -25.21 6.56 -1.78
N LEU A 154 -25.80 5.37 -1.68
CA LEU A 154 -26.39 4.69 -2.83
C LEU A 154 -27.62 5.45 -3.36
N LYS A 155 -28.49 5.95 -2.48
CA LYS A 155 -29.66 6.76 -2.88
C LYS A 155 -29.26 8.08 -3.55
N ASP A 156 -28.22 8.74 -3.04
CA ASP A 156 -27.72 9.99 -3.63
C ASP A 156 -27.20 9.77 -5.05
N LYS A 157 -26.54 8.63 -5.30
CA LYS A 157 -26.02 8.24 -6.63
C LYS A 157 -27.09 7.72 -7.60
N GLU A 158 -28.22 7.24 -7.12
CA GLU A 158 -29.36 6.81 -7.96
C GLU A 158 -30.30 7.98 -8.31
N GLY A 159 -30.10 9.15 -7.69
CA GLY A 159 -30.85 10.38 -7.94
C GLY A 159 -30.22 11.35 -8.97
N GLU A 160 -29.04 11.03 -9.51
CA GLU A 160 -28.39 11.68 -10.66
C GLU A 160 -28.64 10.91 -11.97
#